data_AF-A0A430KY58-F1
#
_entry.id   AF-A0A430KY58-F1
#
_cell.length_a   1.000
_cell.length_b   1.000
_cell.length_c   1.000
_cell.angle_alpha   90.00
_cell.angle_beta   90.00
_cell.angle_gamma   90.00
#
_symmetry.space_group_name_H-M   'P 1'
#
loop_
_entity.id
_entity.type
_entity.pdbx_description
1 polymer ?
#
loop_
_entity_poly.entity_id
_entity_poly.type
_entity_poly.pdbx_seq_one_letter_code
_entity_poly.pdbx_strand_id
1 'polypeptide(L)'
;MWWLFRAFFSSIFLLSIVLSIPVAFDVGGRDSGLAYSLALFLFYFVYSTLELLTPEKSRSRFVLSGFLRLSQWIIIPSLLIWSLGQFAVDAGSTNWVERTLGGLLNSKSTSWREWTFGKDGLVETVMLGGWDNVLRYCGPVFQLLEGFCTLLVIQAAGQLTRWLVNRGRSDTWVIVLLVFSSSIMASASYFLWRVAQFPQISNVDATLIGIAMTTAVFLCAFGIGSGRGNPIESSLLFAYIVLCVYQIFTDYLPSENSDQ
;
A
#
# COMPACT_ATOMS: atom_id res chain seq x y z
N MET A 1 -3.58 29.86 11.78
CA MET A 1 -4.50 28.83 12.34
C MET A 1 -5.20 28.02 11.25
N TRP A 2 -5.76 28.62 10.19
CA TRP A 2 -6.45 27.89 9.11
C TRP A 2 -5.57 26.87 8.35
N TRP A 3 -4.27 27.15 8.22
CA TRP A 3 -3.31 26.21 7.63
C TRP A 3 -3.15 24.91 8.45
N LEU A 4 -3.10 25.02 9.78
CA LEU A 4 -3.00 23.85 10.67
C LEU A 4 -4.25 22.98 10.59
N PHE A 5 -5.44 23.60 10.60
CA PHE A 5 -6.69 22.88 10.40
C PHE A 5 -6.71 22.17 9.03
N ARG A 6 -6.31 22.87 7.96
CA ARG A 6 -6.25 22.26 6.63
C ARG A 6 -5.27 21.09 6.57
N ALA A 7 -4.09 21.23 7.16
CA ALA A 7 -3.10 20.16 7.23
C ALA A 7 -3.62 18.96 8.03
N PHE A 8 -4.24 19.22 9.17
CA PHE A 8 -4.83 18.19 10.04
C PHE A 8 -5.95 17.42 9.34
N PHE A 9 -6.94 18.11 8.77
CA PHE A 9 -8.03 17.48 8.03
C PHE A 9 -7.53 16.73 6.79
N SER A 10 -6.54 17.27 6.08
CA SER A 10 -5.92 16.58 4.95
C SER A 10 -5.18 15.32 5.39
N SER A 11 -4.52 15.35 6.55
CA SER A 11 -3.83 14.20 7.11
C SER A 11 -4.81 13.11 7.55
N ILE A 12 -5.91 13.47 8.21
CA ILE A 12 -6.99 12.53 8.58
C ILE A 12 -7.59 11.90 7.32
N PHE A 13 -7.86 12.71 6.29
CA PHE A 13 -8.43 12.22 5.05
C PHE A 13 -7.50 11.21 4.35
N LEU A 14 -6.21 11.53 4.25
CA LEU A 14 -5.21 10.64 3.66
C LEU A 14 -5.11 9.34 4.47
N LEU A 15 -5.05 9.45 5.79
CA LEU A 15 -4.99 8.31 6.70
C LEU A 15 -6.25 7.43 6.59
N SER A 16 -7.43 8.04 6.44
CA SER A 16 -8.69 7.33 6.22
C SER A 16 -8.64 6.48 4.95
N ILE A 17 -8.14 7.03 3.83
CA ILE A 17 -8.03 6.26 2.58
C ILE A 17 -7.01 5.15 2.74
N VAL A 18 -5.81 5.47 3.24
CA VAL A 18 -4.70 4.51 3.38
C VAL A 18 -5.07 3.34 4.29
N LEU A 19 -5.79 3.59 5.40
CA LEU A 19 -6.22 2.52 6.30
C LEU A 19 -7.45 1.75 5.82
N SER A 20 -8.34 2.39 5.04
CA SER A 20 -9.56 1.72 4.57
C SER A 20 -9.28 0.52 3.65
N ILE A 21 -8.19 0.56 2.88
CA ILE A 21 -7.84 -0.51 1.94
C ILE A 21 -7.43 -1.78 2.70
N PRO A 22 -6.41 -1.76 3.61
CA PRO A 22 -6.09 -2.93 4.43
C PRO A 22 -7.29 -3.45 5.22
N VAL A 23 -8.11 -2.57 5.79
CA VAL A 23 -9.32 -2.97 6.55
C VAL A 23 -10.31 -3.73 5.66
N ALA A 24 -10.49 -3.33 4.40
CA ALA A 24 -11.39 -4.02 3.48
C ALA A 24 -10.90 -5.44 3.15
N PHE A 25 -9.59 -5.63 2.99
CA PHE A 25 -8.97 -6.93 2.74
C PHE A 25 -8.97 -7.83 3.99
N ASP A 26 -8.69 -7.25 5.16
CA ASP A 26 -8.59 -7.99 6.42
C ASP A 26 -9.97 -8.44 6.94
N VAL A 27 -10.96 -7.55 6.93
CA VAL A 27 -12.32 -7.85 7.43
C VAL A 27 -13.18 -8.55 6.37
N GLY A 28 -13.01 -8.20 5.10
CA GLY A 28 -13.89 -8.64 4.02
C GLY A 28 -13.34 -9.77 3.15
N GLY A 29 -12.10 -10.18 3.35
CA GLY A 29 -11.40 -11.12 2.48
C GLY A 29 -10.99 -10.50 1.14
N ARG A 30 -10.36 -11.34 0.29
CA ARG A 30 -9.76 -10.92 -0.98
C ARG A 30 -10.76 -10.26 -1.93
N ASP A 31 -11.94 -10.85 -2.09
CA ASP A 31 -12.93 -10.38 -3.08
C ASP A 31 -13.54 -9.03 -2.67
N SER A 32 -13.82 -8.82 -1.37
CA SER A 32 -14.27 -7.53 -0.85
C SER A 32 -13.22 -6.43 -1.03
N GLY A 33 -11.95 -6.73 -0.74
CA GLY A 33 -10.85 -5.78 -0.94
C GLY A 33 -10.63 -5.42 -2.41
N LEU A 34 -10.73 -6.40 -3.32
CA LEU A 34 -10.68 -6.19 -4.76
C LEU A 34 -11.85 -5.34 -5.25
N ALA A 35 -13.08 -5.65 -4.81
CA ALA A 35 -14.27 -4.88 -5.14
C ALA A 35 -14.16 -3.42 -4.65
N TYR A 36 -13.69 -3.23 -3.42
CA TYR A 36 -13.50 -1.91 -2.82
C TYR A 36 -12.45 -1.08 -3.58
N SER A 37 -11.28 -1.67 -3.87
CA SER A 37 -10.21 -0.99 -4.61
C SER A 37 -10.62 -0.64 -6.05
N LEU A 38 -11.38 -1.52 -6.72
CA LEU A 38 -11.97 -1.24 -8.02
C LEU A 38 -12.99 -0.10 -7.94
N ALA A 39 -13.89 -0.12 -6.95
CA ALA A 39 -14.89 0.93 -6.77
C ALA A 39 -14.25 2.30 -6.49
N LEU A 40 -13.19 2.33 -5.67
CA LEU A 40 -12.41 3.55 -5.46
C LEU A 40 -11.74 4.01 -6.75
N PHE A 41 -11.13 3.11 -7.51
CA PHE A 41 -10.52 3.44 -8.80
C PHE A 41 -11.53 4.07 -9.76
N LEU A 42 -12.71 3.47 -9.93
CA LEU A 42 -13.77 4.02 -10.78
C LEU A 42 -14.28 5.36 -10.26
N PHE A 43 -14.47 5.49 -8.95
CA PHE A 43 -14.90 6.74 -8.33
C PHE A 43 -13.89 7.87 -8.61
N TYR A 44 -12.60 7.62 -8.39
CA TYR A 44 -11.54 8.61 -8.66
C TYR A 44 -11.33 8.86 -10.15
N PHE A 45 -11.54 7.86 -11.00
CA PHE A 45 -11.52 8.03 -12.44
C PHE A 45 -12.62 9.00 -12.90
N VAL A 46 -13.87 8.75 -12.47
CA VAL A 46 -15.01 9.64 -12.76
C VAL A 46 -14.78 11.03 -12.18
N TYR A 47 -14.32 11.12 -10.93
CA TYR A 47 -13.98 12.40 -10.30
C TYR A 47 -12.97 13.19 -11.14
N SER A 48 -11.90 12.52 -11.60
CA SER A 48 -10.85 13.15 -12.39
C SER A 48 -11.34 13.57 -13.78
N THR A 49 -12.16 12.74 -14.43
CA THR A 49 -12.78 13.08 -15.72
C THR A 49 -13.72 14.27 -15.60
N LEU A 50 -14.54 14.34 -14.55
CA LEU A 50 -15.43 15.47 -14.29
C LEU A 50 -14.66 16.76 -14.02
N GLU A 51 -13.56 16.68 -13.26
CA GLU A 51 -12.70 17.84 -13.01
C GLU A 51 -12.00 18.32 -14.29
N LEU A 52 -11.59 17.40 -15.18
CA LEU A 52 -10.95 17.72 -16.46
C LEU A 52 -11.93 18.29 -17.50
N LEU A 53 -13.18 17.84 -17.51
CA LEU A 53 -14.22 18.34 -18.41
C LEU A 53 -14.77 19.73 -18.01
N THR A 54 -14.55 20.16 -16.76
CA THR A 54 -15.14 21.41 -16.27
C THR A 54 -14.21 22.61 -16.55
N PRO A 55 -14.68 23.65 -17.27
CA PRO A 55 -13.84 24.79 -17.67
C PRO A 55 -13.35 25.65 -16.49
N GLU A 56 -12.10 26.13 -16.59
CA GLU A 56 -11.35 26.74 -15.48
C GLU A 56 -11.93 28.04 -14.90
N LYS A 57 -12.65 28.83 -15.71
CA LYS A 57 -13.15 30.16 -15.31
C LYS A 57 -14.58 30.17 -14.78
N SER A 58 -15.29 29.04 -14.76
CA SER A 58 -16.70 29.03 -14.36
C SER A 58 -16.89 28.92 -12.85
N ARG A 59 -17.83 29.69 -12.29
CA ARG A 59 -18.32 29.55 -10.91
C ARG A 59 -18.82 28.12 -10.63
N SER A 60 -19.25 27.39 -11.67
CA SER A 60 -19.64 25.99 -11.56
C SER A 60 -18.51 25.07 -11.14
N ARG A 61 -17.24 25.34 -11.50
CA ARG A 61 -16.08 24.53 -11.06
C ARG A 61 -15.87 24.62 -9.56
N PHE A 62 -16.00 25.82 -8.98
CA PHE A 62 -15.85 26.01 -7.54
C PHE A 62 -16.95 25.28 -6.75
N VAL A 63 -18.20 25.37 -7.21
CA VAL A 63 -19.34 24.67 -6.58
C VAL A 63 -19.22 23.16 -6.75
N LEU A 64 -18.92 22.68 -7.96
CA LEU A 64 -18.80 21.26 -8.26
C LEU A 64 -17.61 20.62 -7.55
N SER A 65 -16.42 21.24 -7.59
CA SER A 65 -15.24 20.72 -6.87
C SER A 65 -15.40 20.79 -5.35
N GLY A 66 -16.05 21.83 -4.82
CA GLY A 66 -16.38 21.91 -3.40
C GLY A 66 -17.34 20.79 -2.98
N PHE A 67 -18.39 20.56 -3.78
CA PHE A 67 -19.35 19.48 -3.54
C PHE A 67 -18.70 18.09 -3.65
N LEU A 68 -17.90 17.84 -4.69
CA LEU A 68 -17.21 16.57 -4.88
C LEU A 68 -16.17 16.29 -3.79
N ARG A 69 -15.47 17.31 -3.28
CA ARG A 69 -14.55 17.15 -2.14
C ARG A 69 -15.28 16.82 -0.85
N LEU A 70 -16.47 17.39 -0.63
CA LEU A 70 -17.28 17.06 0.54
C LEU A 70 -17.87 15.65 0.40
N SER A 71 -18.29 15.26 -0.81
CA SER A 71 -18.88 13.94 -1.05
C SER A 71 -17.88 12.81 -0.82
N GLN A 72 -16.57 13.02 -1.05
CA GLN A 72 -15.52 12.03 -0.77
C GLN A 72 -15.58 11.49 0.67
N TRP A 73 -15.86 12.35 1.65
CA TRP A 73 -15.96 11.95 3.06
C TRP A 73 -17.11 10.98 3.34
N ILE A 74 -18.17 11.01 2.53
CA ILE A 74 -19.33 10.12 2.67
C ILE A 74 -19.17 8.90 1.76
N ILE A 75 -18.65 9.11 0.54
CA ILE A 75 -18.56 8.07 -0.48
C ILE A 75 -17.58 6.98 -0.07
N ILE A 76 -16.38 7.35 0.41
CA ILE A 76 -15.35 6.39 0.84
C ILE A 76 -15.90 5.37 1.88
N PRO A 77 -16.45 5.81 3.03
CA PRO A 77 -17.00 4.85 4.00
C PRO A 77 -18.26 4.14 3.48
N SER A 78 -19.08 4.78 2.63
CA SER A 78 -20.26 4.11 2.06
C SER A 78 -19.88 2.97 1.11
N LEU A 79 -18.82 3.15 0.29
CA LEU A 79 -18.29 2.12 -0.60
C LEU A 79 -17.68 0.98 0.19
N LEU A 80 -17.01 1.28 1.31
CA LEU A 80 -16.46 0.26 2.21
C LEU A 80 -17.58 -0.59 2.84
N ILE A 81 -18.64 0.05 3.33
CA ILE A 81 -19.80 -0.66 3.90
C ILE A 81 -20.51 -1.49 2.83
N TRP A 82 -20.63 -0.95 1.62
CA TRP A 82 -21.23 -1.67 0.49
C TRP A 82 -20.39 -2.90 0.09
N SER A 83 -19.07 -2.76 -0.04
CA SER A 83 -18.19 -3.87 -0.41
C SER A 83 -18.19 -4.96 0.67
N LEU A 84 -18.11 -4.57 1.94
CA LEU A 84 -18.22 -5.51 3.06
C LEU A 84 -19.60 -6.19 3.09
N GLY A 85 -20.68 -5.43 2.91
CA GLY A 85 -22.04 -5.98 2.95
C GLY A 85 -22.33 -6.98 1.82
N GLN A 86 -21.75 -6.78 0.64
CA GLN A 86 -21.98 -7.66 -0.52
C GLN A 86 -21.03 -8.84 -0.58
N PHE A 87 -19.75 -8.63 -0.30
CA PHE A 87 -18.71 -9.63 -0.54
C PHE A 87 -18.19 -10.31 0.73
N ALA A 88 -18.25 -9.67 1.90
CA ALA A 88 -17.77 -10.29 3.15
C ALA A 88 -18.73 -11.37 3.67
N VAL A 89 -20.04 -11.20 3.46
CA VAL A 89 -21.06 -12.16 3.89
C VAL A 89 -21.00 -13.47 3.09
N ASP A 90 -20.54 -13.40 1.84
CA ASP A 90 -20.41 -14.53 0.92
C ASP A 90 -18.96 -15.07 0.83
N ALA A 91 -18.04 -14.59 1.69
CA ALA A 91 -16.60 -14.92 1.67
C ALA A 91 -16.26 -16.33 2.21
N GLY A 92 -17.27 -17.18 2.39
CA GLY A 92 -17.17 -18.40 3.20
C GLY A 92 -16.37 -19.57 2.62
N SER A 93 -16.24 -19.77 1.29
CA SER A 93 -15.61 -21.03 0.83
C SER A 93 -15.23 -21.21 -0.65
N THR A 94 -15.32 -20.23 -1.54
CA THR A 94 -15.08 -20.51 -2.99
C THR A 94 -14.37 -19.37 -3.71
N ASN A 95 -13.31 -19.72 -4.45
CA ASN A 95 -12.62 -18.78 -5.34
C ASN A 95 -13.61 -18.19 -6.34
N TRP A 96 -13.42 -16.94 -6.78
CA TRP A 96 -14.28 -16.30 -7.80
C TRP A 96 -14.50 -17.20 -9.03
N VAL A 97 -13.47 -17.94 -9.44
CA VAL A 97 -13.52 -18.92 -10.55
C VAL A 97 -14.53 -20.05 -10.28
N GLU A 98 -14.54 -20.59 -9.06
CA GLU A 98 -15.45 -21.66 -8.63
C GLU A 98 -16.88 -21.15 -8.50
N ARG A 99 -17.07 -19.89 -8.07
CA ARG A 99 -18.39 -19.23 -8.08
C ARG A 99 -18.91 -19.08 -9.50
N THR A 100 -18.07 -18.66 -10.45
CA THR A 100 -18.47 -18.53 -11.87
C THR A 100 -18.82 -19.87 -12.49
N LEU A 101 -18.00 -20.91 -12.26
CA LEU A 101 -18.25 -22.26 -12.76
C LEU A 101 -19.51 -22.87 -12.11
N GLY A 102 -19.66 -22.73 -10.79
CA GLY A 102 -20.85 -23.17 -10.06
C GLY A 102 -22.13 -22.46 -10.50
N GLY A 103 -22.06 -21.16 -10.76
CA GLY A 103 -23.15 -20.35 -11.31
C GLY A 103 -23.51 -20.77 -12.73
N LEU A 104 -22.53 -21.00 -13.61
CA LEU A 104 -22.76 -21.49 -14.98
C LEU A 104 -23.40 -22.88 -15.01
N LEU A 105 -22.97 -23.78 -14.11
CA LEU A 105 -23.48 -25.15 -14.05
C LEU A 105 -24.87 -25.26 -13.42
N ASN A 106 -25.20 -24.40 -12.44
CA ASN A 106 -26.53 -24.38 -11.79
C ASN A 106 -27.56 -23.46 -12.46
N SER A 107 -27.16 -22.57 -13.37
CA SER A 107 -28.04 -21.59 -14.04
C SER A 107 -28.90 -22.19 -15.16
N LYS A 108 -29.54 -23.34 -14.94
CA LYS A 108 -30.41 -23.96 -15.96
C LYS A 108 -31.80 -23.30 -16.10
N SER A 109 -32.11 -22.19 -15.40
CA SER A 109 -33.49 -21.64 -15.38
C SER A 109 -33.69 -20.13 -15.11
N THR A 110 -32.67 -19.26 -15.07
CA THR A 110 -32.88 -17.82 -14.77
C THR A 110 -32.54 -16.90 -15.93
N SER A 111 -33.23 -15.77 -15.99
CA SER A 111 -33.33 -14.86 -17.14
C SER A 111 -31.96 -14.32 -17.58
N TRP A 112 -31.74 -14.10 -18.88
CA TRP A 112 -30.48 -13.53 -19.45
C TRP A 112 -30.01 -12.25 -18.76
N ARG A 113 -30.94 -11.45 -18.20
CA ARG A 113 -30.62 -10.23 -17.44
C ARG A 113 -30.05 -10.52 -16.06
N GLU A 114 -30.50 -11.56 -15.39
CA GLU A 114 -29.99 -11.98 -14.08
C GLU A 114 -28.62 -12.65 -14.25
N TRP A 115 -28.41 -13.37 -15.34
CA TRP A 115 -27.09 -13.93 -15.64
C TRP A 115 -26.02 -12.88 -15.98
N THR A 116 -26.40 -11.79 -16.65
CA THR A 116 -25.46 -10.71 -17.03
C THR A 116 -25.28 -9.64 -15.93
N PHE A 117 -26.35 -9.27 -15.22
CA PHE A 117 -26.37 -8.15 -14.25
C PHE A 117 -26.80 -8.56 -12.82
N GLY A 118 -27.07 -9.83 -12.57
CA GLY A 118 -27.41 -10.31 -11.22
C GLY A 118 -26.21 -10.37 -10.28
N LYS A 119 -26.50 -10.57 -9.00
CA LYS A 119 -25.52 -10.92 -7.96
C LYS A 119 -24.86 -12.24 -8.38
N ASP A 120 -23.53 -12.27 -8.47
CA ASP A 120 -22.71 -13.34 -9.10
C ASP A 120 -22.72 -13.39 -10.63
N GLY A 121 -23.11 -12.29 -11.29
CA GLY A 121 -23.16 -12.20 -12.74
C GLY A 121 -21.78 -12.18 -13.41
N LEU A 122 -21.76 -12.41 -14.73
CA LEU A 122 -20.53 -12.36 -15.51
C LEU A 122 -19.80 -11.01 -15.41
N VAL A 123 -20.52 -9.90 -15.31
CA VAL A 123 -19.91 -8.56 -15.25
C VAL A 123 -19.10 -8.40 -13.97
N GLU A 124 -19.64 -8.83 -12.84
CA GLU A 124 -18.97 -8.79 -11.53
C GLU A 124 -17.71 -9.66 -11.54
N THR A 125 -17.85 -10.89 -12.06
CA THR A 125 -16.74 -11.83 -12.21
C THR A 125 -15.63 -11.27 -13.11
N VAL A 126 -15.99 -10.76 -14.30
CA VAL A 126 -15.01 -10.27 -15.28
C VAL A 126 -14.34 -8.99 -14.78
N MET A 127 -15.08 -8.12 -14.09
CA MET A 127 -14.51 -6.91 -13.49
C MET A 127 -13.54 -7.24 -12.35
N LEU A 128 -13.90 -8.15 -11.44
CA LEU A 128 -13.03 -8.56 -10.34
C LEU A 128 -11.80 -9.34 -10.82
N GLY A 129 -12.00 -10.33 -11.70
CA GLY A 129 -10.89 -11.12 -12.27
C GLY A 129 -9.99 -10.28 -13.18
N GLY A 130 -10.56 -9.34 -13.94
CA GLY A 130 -9.79 -8.39 -14.73
C GLY A 130 -8.94 -7.47 -13.86
N TRP A 131 -9.52 -6.96 -12.77
CA TRP A 131 -8.82 -6.10 -11.82
C TRP A 131 -7.70 -6.82 -11.05
N ASP A 132 -7.93 -8.06 -10.61
CA ASP A 132 -6.91 -8.90 -9.98
C ASP A 132 -5.70 -9.13 -10.91
N ASN A 133 -5.96 -9.45 -12.19
CA ASN A 133 -4.90 -9.64 -13.17
C ASN A 133 -4.11 -8.35 -13.45
N VAL A 134 -4.79 -7.21 -13.54
CA VAL A 134 -4.13 -5.90 -13.70
C VAL A 134 -3.24 -5.61 -12.49
N LEU A 135 -3.75 -5.78 -11.26
CA LEU A 135 -2.97 -5.56 -10.04
C LEU A 135 -1.77 -6.51 -9.94
N ARG A 136 -1.94 -7.77 -10.30
CA ARG A 136 -0.85 -8.76 -10.30
C ARG A 136 0.26 -8.41 -11.30
N TYR A 137 -0.10 -7.93 -12.49
CA TYR A 137 0.87 -7.50 -13.50
C TYR A 137 1.56 -6.17 -13.12
N CYS A 138 0.82 -5.25 -12.47
CA CYS A 138 1.35 -3.97 -12.02
C CYS A 138 2.15 -4.06 -10.71
N GLY A 139 1.99 -5.12 -9.92
CA GLY A 139 2.65 -5.31 -8.61
C GLY A 139 4.16 -5.03 -8.64
N PRO A 140 4.96 -5.63 -9.55
CA PRO A 140 6.39 -5.37 -9.64
C PRO A 140 6.73 -3.91 -9.96
N VAL A 141 5.90 -3.25 -10.79
CA VAL A 141 6.09 -1.84 -11.14
C VAL A 141 5.81 -0.96 -9.93
N PHE A 142 4.77 -1.27 -9.16
CA PHE A 142 4.47 -0.56 -7.91
C PHE A 142 5.56 -0.76 -6.86
N GLN A 143 6.15 -1.95 -6.75
CA GLN A 143 7.29 -2.19 -5.86
C GLN A 143 8.52 -1.35 -6.24
N LEU A 144 8.82 -1.22 -7.54
CA LEU A 144 9.90 -0.36 -8.00
C LEU A 144 9.62 1.12 -7.72
N LEU A 145 8.37 1.55 -7.90
CA LEU A 145 7.96 2.92 -7.63
C LEU A 145 7.99 3.25 -6.13
N GLU A 146 7.59 2.30 -5.27
CA GLU A 146 7.73 2.39 -3.81
C GLU A 146 9.19 2.58 -3.42
N GLY A 147 10.10 1.77 -4.00
CA GLY A 147 11.53 1.91 -3.78
C GLY A 147 12.06 3.28 -4.19
N PHE A 148 11.66 3.78 -5.36
CA PHE A 148 12.08 5.10 -5.83
C PHE A 148 11.52 6.24 -4.95
N CYS A 149 10.25 6.17 -4.56
CA CYS A 149 9.62 7.14 -3.67
C CYS A 149 10.32 7.16 -2.30
N THR A 150 10.60 5.98 -1.74
CA THR A 150 11.30 5.83 -0.46
C THR A 150 12.72 6.38 -0.54
N LEU A 151 13.45 6.15 -1.63
CA LEU A 151 14.77 6.74 -1.84
C LEU A 151 14.74 8.27 -1.87
N LEU A 152 13.73 8.88 -2.51
CA LEU A 152 13.56 10.34 -2.50
C LEU A 152 13.28 10.87 -1.09
N VAL A 153 12.45 10.16 -0.31
CA VAL A 153 12.18 10.52 1.09
C VAL A 153 13.45 10.40 1.94
N ILE A 154 14.25 9.35 1.76
CA ILE A 154 15.53 9.16 2.45
C ILE A 154 16.50 10.31 2.09
N GLN A 155 16.59 10.69 0.82
CA GLN A 155 17.42 11.80 0.38
C GLN A 155 16.96 13.14 0.99
N ALA A 156 15.65 13.39 1.01
CA ALA A 156 15.08 14.59 1.62
C ALA A 156 15.36 14.63 3.13
N ALA A 157 15.22 13.50 3.84
CA ALA A 157 15.54 13.39 5.25
C ALA A 157 17.05 13.62 5.52
N GLY A 158 17.92 13.11 4.63
CA GLY A 158 19.35 13.35 4.66
C GLY A 158 19.72 14.82 4.51
N GLN A 159 19.11 15.51 3.55
CA GLN A 159 19.28 16.96 3.34
C GLN A 159 18.75 17.77 4.54
N LEU A 160 17.56 17.42 5.05
CA LEU A 160 16.99 18.05 6.24
C LEU A 160 17.93 17.94 7.44
N THR A 161 18.55 16.78 7.60
CA THR A 161 19.51 16.52 8.68
C THR A 161 20.75 17.40 8.55
N ARG A 162 21.33 17.52 7.35
CA ARG A 162 22.49 18.40 7.10
C ARG A 162 22.13 19.86 7.38
N TRP A 163 20.93 20.28 6.96
CA TRP A 163 20.41 21.61 7.26
C TRP A 163 20.27 21.84 8.77
N LEU A 164 19.73 20.86 9.50
CA LEU A 164 19.50 20.94 10.94
C LEU A 164 20.81 21.09 11.73
N VAL A 165 21.83 20.31 11.38
CA VAL A 165 23.17 20.41 11.97
C VAL A 165 23.80 21.77 11.70
N ASN A 166 23.73 22.26 10.46
CA ASN A 166 24.30 23.55 10.07
C ASN A 166 23.58 24.74 10.72
N ARG A 167 22.26 24.63 10.94
CA ARG A 167 21.45 25.66 11.61
C ARG A 167 21.71 25.72 13.10
N GLY A 168 21.85 24.55 13.75
CA GLY A 168 21.98 24.43 15.18
C GLY A 168 23.35 24.81 15.75
N ARG A 169 24.42 24.80 14.93
CA ARG A 169 25.83 25.10 15.30
C ARG A 169 26.34 24.39 16.57
N SER A 170 25.62 23.39 17.05
CA SER A 170 25.83 22.72 18.33
C SER A 170 26.07 21.24 18.08
N ASP A 171 27.15 20.73 18.66
CA ASP A 171 27.53 19.30 18.65
C ASP A 171 26.42 18.40 19.20
N THR A 172 25.51 18.98 19.99
CA THR A 172 24.32 18.28 20.51
C THR A 172 23.46 17.70 19.38
N TRP A 173 23.29 18.43 18.26
CA TRP A 173 22.50 17.94 17.13
C TRP A 173 23.17 16.73 16.47
N VAL A 174 24.49 16.74 16.33
CA VAL A 174 25.23 15.60 15.77
C VAL A 174 25.06 14.38 16.66
N ILE A 175 25.19 14.53 17.98
CA ILE A 175 25.00 13.44 18.94
C ILE A 175 23.58 12.87 18.86
N VAL A 176 22.55 13.73 18.90
CA VAL A 176 21.14 13.31 18.80
C VAL A 176 20.89 12.51 17.52
N LEU A 177 21.42 12.98 16.39
CA LEU A 177 21.23 12.35 15.09
C LEU A 177 21.99 11.02 14.95
N LEU A 178 23.17 10.91 15.57
CA LEU A 178 23.92 9.65 15.65
C LEU A 178 23.19 8.61 16.51
N VAL A 179 22.66 9.02 17.66
CA VAL A 179 21.86 8.13 18.54
C VAL A 179 20.59 7.68 17.83
N PHE A 180 19.90 8.60 17.14
CA PHE A 180 18.71 8.28 16.37
C PHE A 180 18.99 7.28 15.23
N SER A 181 20.04 7.52 14.44
CA SER A 181 20.50 6.62 13.38
C SER A 181 20.89 5.24 13.94
N SER A 182 21.60 5.21 15.08
CA SER A 182 21.99 3.98 15.76
C SER A 182 20.78 3.19 16.26
N SER A 183 19.74 3.87 16.77
CA SER A 183 18.48 3.24 17.18
C SER A 183 17.74 2.61 16.01
N ILE A 184 17.70 3.27 14.85
CA ILE A 184 17.11 2.72 13.62
C ILE A 184 17.88 1.48 13.19
N MET A 185 19.21 1.55 13.18
CA MET A 185 20.06 0.44 12.76
C MET A 185 19.96 -0.77 13.70
N ALA A 186 19.87 -0.54 15.01
CA ALA A 186 19.62 -1.59 16.00
C ALA A 186 18.25 -2.24 15.80
N SER A 187 17.21 -1.44 15.54
CA SER A 187 15.86 -1.93 15.27
C SER A 187 15.82 -2.79 14.00
N ALA A 188 16.45 -2.32 12.91
CA ALA A 188 16.56 -3.08 11.66
C ALA A 188 17.32 -4.40 11.87
N SER A 189 18.42 -4.39 12.63
CA SER A 189 19.18 -5.59 12.94
C SER A 189 18.36 -6.61 13.76
N TYR A 190 17.53 -6.14 14.70
CA TYR A 190 16.63 -6.99 15.46
C TYR A 190 15.59 -7.69 14.57
N PHE A 191 14.95 -6.95 13.65
CA PHE A 191 14.00 -7.55 12.71
C PHE A 191 14.67 -8.54 11.75
N LEU A 192 15.88 -8.25 11.29
CA LEU A 192 16.66 -9.18 10.47
C LEU A 192 16.98 -10.48 11.22
N TRP A 193 17.41 -10.38 12.48
CA TRP A 193 17.63 -11.55 13.33
C TRP A 193 16.35 -12.37 13.50
N ARG A 194 15.20 -11.71 13.67
CA ARG A 194 13.89 -12.38 13.75
C ARG A 194 13.57 -13.15 12.47
N VAL A 195 13.83 -12.55 11.30
CA VAL A 195 13.62 -13.20 9.99
C VAL A 195 14.47 -14.44 9.83
N ALA A 196 15.73 -14.39 10.26
CA ALA A 196 16.66 -15.52 10.15
C ALA A 196 16.27 -16.76 10.99
N GLN A 197 15.34 -16.62 11.93
CA GLN A 197 14.86 -17.72 12.78
C GLN A 197 13.61 -18.42 12.20
N PHE A 198 13.09 -17.99 11.03
CA PHE A 198 11.93 -18.66 10.42
C PHE A 198 12.32 -20.03 9.83
N PRO A 199 11.61 -21.12 10.19
CA PRO A 199 12.03 -22.50 9.88
C PRO A 199 11.78 -22.96 8.42
N GLN A 200 11.27 -22.11 7.52
CA GLN A 200 10.89 -22.49 6.16
C GLN A 200 11.58 -21.70 5.04
N ILE A 201 12.85 -21.32 5.22
CA ILE A 201 13.58 -20.58 4.16
C ILE A 201 14.18 -21.59 3.18
N SER A 202 13.79 -21.50 1.90
CA SER A 202 14.43 -22.28 0.84
C SER A 202 15.91 -21.87 0.68
N ASN A 203 16.79 -22.80 0.31
CA ASN A 203 18.22 -22.49 0.16
C ASN A 203 18.48 -21.37 -0.86
N VAL A 204 17.68 -21.30 -1.93
CA VAL A 204 17.84 -20.28 -2.99
C VAL A 204 17.47 -18.90 -2.45
N ASP A 205 16.31 -18.78 -1.79
CA ASP A 205 15.86 -17.51 -1.23
C ASP A 205 16.83 -17.01 -0.14
N ALA A 206 17.32 -17.92 0.72
CA ALA A 206 18.33 -17.59 1.72
C ALA A 206 19.60 -17.00 1.11
N THR A 207 20.10 -17.59 0.00
CA THR A 207 21.31 -17.09 -0.65
C THR A 207 21.10 -15.73 -1.32
N LEU A 208 19.97 -15.52 -2.00
CA LEU A 208 19.63 -14.24 -2.61
C LEU A 208 19.51 -13.12 -1.57
N ILE A 209 18.89 -13.41 -0.44
CA ILE A 209 18.79 -12.46 0.69
C ILE A 209 20.16 -12.20 1.30
N GLY A 210 21.00 -13.23 1.46
CA GLY A 210 22.37 -13.06 1.93
C GLY A 210 23.19 -12.14 1.02
N ILE A 211 23.07 -12.28 -0.30
CA ILE A 211 23.73 -11.41 -1.29
C ILE A 211 23.17 -9.98 -1.20
N ALA A 212 21.84 -9.82 -1.11
CA ALA A 212 21.22 -8.50 -0.98
C ALA A 212 21.65 -7.79 0.31
N MET A 213 21.65 -8.49 1.45
CA MET A 213 22.04 -7.96 2.75
C MET A 213 23.53 -7.62 2.83
N THR A 214 24.42 -8.47 2.29
CA THR A 214 25.86 -8.16 2.26
C THR A 214 26.15 -6.95 1.39
N THR A 215 25.47 -6.82 0.24
CA THR A 215 25.56 -5.63 -0.62
C THR A 215 25.05 -4.38 0.09
N ALA A 216 23.91 -4.48 0.80
CA ALA A 216 23.35 -3.37 1.58
C ALA A 216 24.32 -2.87 2.66
N VAL A 217 24.93 -3.77 3.43
CA VAL A 217 25.91 -3.43 4.46
C VAL A 217 27.13 -2.76 3.83
N PHE A 218 27.63 -3.28 2.71
CA PHE A 218 28.77 -2.70 2.01
C PHE A 218 28.46 -1.29 1.49
N LEU A 219 27.29 -1.08 0.88
CA LEU A 219 26.84 0.24 0.42
C LEU A 219 26.68 1.24 1.57
N CYS A 220 26.14 0.81 2.72
CA CYS A 220 26.02 1.66 3.90
C CYS A 220 27.39 2.05 4.45
N ALA A 221 28.30 1.09 4.60
CA ALA A 221 29.67 1.34 5.08
C ALA A 221 30.45 2.25 4.12
N PHE A 222 30.37 1.99 2.82
CA PHE A 222 30.99 2.81 1.79
C PHE A 222 30.40 4.23 1.73
N GLY A 223 29.08 4.36 1.91
CA GLY A 223 28.38 5.64 1.94
C GLY A 223 28.85 6.55 3.07
N ILE A 224 29.02 5.99 4.27
CA ILE A 224 29.58 6.70 5.43
C ILE A 224 31.08 6.98 5.22
N GLY A 225 31.85 5.97 4.79
CA GLY A 225 33.31 6.06 4.62
C GLY A 225 33.75 7.04 3.53
N SER A 226 32.95 7.21 2.47
CA SER A 226 33.26 8.16 1.38
C SER A 226 32.98 9.62 1.75
N GLY A 227 32.40 9.89 2.92
CA GLY A 227 32.03 11.25 3.36
C GLY A 227 30.92 11.92 2.55
N ARG A 228 30.35 11.21 1.56
CA ARG A 228 29.25 11.71 0.70
C ARG A 228 27.87 11.41 1.28
N GLY A 229 27.76 10.35 2.09
CA GLY A 229 26.54 9.92 2.77
C GLY A 229 26.50 10.34 4.25
N ASN A 230 25.29 10.59 4.75
CA ASN A 230 25.04 10.86 6.16
C ASN A 230 24.66 9.56 6.90
N PRO A 231 25.10 9.32 8.15
CA PRO A 231 24.64 8.20 8.97
C PRO A 231 23.13 7.95 8.93
N ILE A 232 22.31 9.02 8.91
CA ILE A 232 20.85 8.87 8.82
C ILE A 232 20.41 8.26 7.49
N GLU A 233 20.96 8.74 6.36
CA GLU A 233 20.66 8.22 5.02
C GLU A 233 20.98 6.72 4.96
N SER A 234 22.16 6.33 5.47
CA SER A 234 22.59 4.93 5.53
C SER A 234 21.70 4.08 6.44
N SER A 235 21.33 4.57 7.63
CA SER A 235 20.45 3.81 8.54
C SER A 235 19.03 3.63 8.01
N LEU A 236 18.46 4.64 7.34
CA LEU A 236 17.13 4.53 6.74
C LEU A 236 17.13 3.61 5.51
N LEU A 237 18.19 3.67 4.69
CA LEU A 237 18.35 2.76 3.55
C LEU A 237 18.46 1.31 4.03
N PHE A 238 19.28 1.06 5.07
CA PHE A 238 19.39 -0.27 5.67
C PHE A 238 18.06 -0.76 6.24
N ALA A 239 17.34 0.10 6.98
CA ALA A 239 16.03 -0.25 7.52
C ALA A 239 15.00 -0.57 6.42
N TYR A 240 15.01 0.16 5.31
CA TYR A 240 14.14 -0.11 4.18
C TYR A 240 14.44 -1.47 3.53
N ILE A 241 15.71 -1.81 3.32
CA ILE A 241 16.08 -3.12 2.77
C ILE A 241 15.65 -4.26 3.70
N VAL A 242 15.84 -4.10 5.01
CA VAL A 242 15.33 -5.07 6.00
C VAL A 242 13.81 -5.18 5.94
N LEU A 243 13.09 -4.07 5.76
CA LEU A 243 11.63 -4.08 5.61
C LEU A 243 11.19 -4.83 4.36
N CYS A 244 11.86 -4.64 3.22
CA CYS A 244 11.58 -5.42 2.01
C CYS A 244 11.83 -6.91 2.22
N VAL A 245 12.93 -7.28 2.87
CA VAL A 245 13.21 -8.69 3.22
C VAL A 245 12.14 -9.24 4.15
N TYR A 246 11.69 -8.45 5.13
CA TYR A 246 10.64 -8.85 6.07
C TYR A 246 9.30 -9.08 5.36
N GLN A 247 8.89 -8.18 4.45
CA GLN A 247 7.66 -8.29 3.67
C GLN A 247 7.61 -9.58 2.85
N ILE A 248 8.72 -9.92 2.19
CA ILE A 248 8.86 -11.15 1.40
C ILE A 248 8.53 -12.38 2.27
N PHE A 249 9.05 -12.46 3.50
CA PHE A 249 8.81 -13.63 4.37
C PHE A 249 7.44 -13.65 5.02
N THR A 250 6.87 -12.50 5.36
CA THR A 250 5.51 -12.46 5.90
C THR A 250 4.47 -12.84 4.86
N ASP A 251 4.71 -12.55 3.58
CA ASP A 251 3.85 -13.02 2.48
C ASP A 251 3.94 -14.55 2.24
N TYR A 252 5.04 -15.20 2.67
CA TYR A 252 5.20 -16.65 2.59
C TYR A 252 4.54 -17.44 3.73
N LEU A 253 3.90 -16.78 4.71
CA LEU A 253 2.99 -17.49 5.61
C LEU A 253 1.58 -17.46 4.99
N PRO A 254 1.12 -18.52 4.30
CA PRO A 254 -0.32 -18.76 4.26
C PRO A 254 -0.80 -18.86 5.70
N SER A 255 -1.88 -18.14 6.02
CA SER A 255 -2.68 -18.40 7.22
C SER A 255 -2.84 -19.90 7.38
N GLU A 256 -2.52 -20.40 8.57
CA GLU A 256 -2.52 -21.81 8.93
C GLU A 256 -3.63 -22.61 8.22
N ASN A 257 -3.19 -23.72 7.62
CA ASN A 257 -3.97 -24.88 7.19
C ASN A 257 -5.36 -24.96 7.85
N SER A 258 -6.41 -24.56 7.12
CA SER A 258 -7.79 -24.99 7.40
C SER A 258 -8.07 -26.33 6.73
N ASP A 259 -7.19 -27.30 6.95
CA ASP A 259 -7.45 -28.72 6.68
C ASP A 259 -7.27 -29.48 8.01
N GLN A 260 -8.29 -29.35 8.86
CA GLN A 260 -8.72 -30.37 9.81
C GLN A 260 -10.25 -30.41 9.85
#